data_AF-A0AAU0WDZ3-F1
#
_entry.id   AF-A0AAU0WDZ3-F1
#
_cell.length_a   1.000
_cell.length_b   1.000
_cell.length_c   1.000
_cell.angle_alpha   90.00
_cell.angle_beta   90.00
_cell.angle_gamma   90.00
#
_symmetry.space_group_name_H-M   'P 1'
#
loop_
_entity.id
_entity.type
_entity.pdbx_description
1 polymer ?
#
loop_
_entity_poly.entity_id
_entity_poly.type
_entity_poly.pdbx_seq_one_letter_code
_entity_poly.pdbx_strand_id
1 'polypeptide(L)'
;MPDRRTGPAHPPSEDRPADSAALWIGLLLQQFPELAVELAPGRTTPSPRPAPAPPSADLAARLREERAEALLLQQAHGLVAPGHSAAPLRLHISDTIRDITDGVMELEEAIRDRLGLPRVRRASVPERLRRIVGLLDGIAADPVLAAHVRDETRRMARRCARALGDTETVVRVSGRCPWCDSVSLRAFPDRAAVLCVNPACRCADPDCGCHDDPAYRHTWDEGEWSHR
;
A
#
# COMPACT_ATOMS: atom_id res chain seq x y z
N MET A 1 -20.82 -43.37 33.82
CA MET A 1 -21.91 -42.39 33.62
C MET A 1 -21.88 -41.53 34.87
N PRO A 2 -21.49 -40.24 34.80
CA PRO A 2 -21.85 -39.22 33.80
C PRO A 2 -20.62 -38.74 33.02
N ASP A 3 -20.61 -37.67 32.23
CA ASP A 3 -21.45 -37.24 31.09
C ASP A 3 -20.54 -36.25 30.32
N ARG A 4 -20.72 -36.17 29.00
CA ARG A 4 -19.88 -35.43 28.05
C ARG A 4 -19.79 -33.94 28.38
N ARG A 5 -18.60 -33.35 28.16
CA ARG A 5 -18.49 -32.01 27.56
C ARG A 5 -17.44 -32.04 26.45
N THR A 6 -17.90 -32.47 25.29
CA THR A 6 -17.35 -32.05 24.01
C THR A 6 -17.40 -30.52 23.99
N GLY A 7 -16.25 -29.85 24.08
CA GLY A 7 -16.17 -28.41 23.85
C GLY A 7 -16.65 -28.09 22.43
N PRO A 8 -17.23 -26.90 22.18
CA PRO A 8 -17.63 -26.52 20.84
C PRO A 8 -16.37 -26.47 19.96
N ALA A 9 -16.35 -27.33 18.94
CA ALA A 9 -15.43 -27.17 17.82
C ALA A 9 -15.72 -25.79 17.21
N HIS A 10 -14.79 -24.86 17.41
CA HIS A 10 -14.81 -23.60 16.69
C HIS A 10 -14.63 -23.97 15.20
N PRO A 11 -15.57 -23.64 14.29
CA PRO A 11 -15.29 -23.81 12.88
C PRO A 11 -14.08 -22.93 12.54
N PRO A 12 -13.15 -23.38 11.66
CA PRO A 12 -12.15 -22.48 11.13
C PRO A 12 -12.91 -21.30 10.51
N SER A 13 -12.58 -20.07 10.91
CA SER A 13 -12.95 -18.88 10.17
C SER A 13 -12.36 -19.03 8.78
N GLU A 14 -13.17 -19.54 7.85
CA GLU A 14 -12.83 -19.59 6.44
C GLU A 14 -12.81 -18.15 5.92
N ASP A 15 -11.72 -17.44 6.19
CA ASP A 15 -11.33 -16.28 5.40
C ASP A 15 -11.06 -16.79 4.00
N ARG A 16 -12.11 -16.86 3.18
CA ARG A 16 -11.98 -17.28 1.80
C ARG A 16 -11.03 -16.30 1.14
N PRO A 17 -9.95 -16.76 0.48
CA PRO A 17 -8.96 -15.87 -0.13
C PRO A 17 -9.59 -14.83 -1.08
N ALA A 18 -10.75 -15.14 -1.68
CA ALA A 18 -11.53 -14.21 -2.49
C ALA A 18 -12.18 -13.06 -1.68
N ASP A 19 -12.68 -13.32 -0.47
CA ASP A 19 -13.23 -12.29 0.43
C ASP A 19 -12.12 -11.35 0.90
N SER A 20 -10.95 -11.92 1.22
CA SER A 20 -9.73 -11.14 1.47
C SER A 20 -9.29 -10.31 0.26
N ALA A 21 -9.34 -10.86 -0.96
CA ALA A 21 -9.00 -10.13 -2.18
C ALA A 21 -9.96 -8.96 -2.43
N ALA A 22 -11.27 -9.15 -2.18
CA ALA A 22 -12.28 -8.10 -2.32
C ALA A 22 -11.97 -6.88 -1.42
N LEU A 23 -11.55 -7.13 -0.18
CA LEU A 23 -11.14 -6.09 0.77
C LEU A 23 -9.95 -5.28 0.23
N TRP A 24 -8.88 -5.95 -0.23
CA TRP A 24 -7.70 -5.28 -0.78
C TRP A 24 -8.00 -4.50 -2.06
N ILE A 25 -8.88 -5.01 -2.92
CA ILE A 25 -9.34 -4.29 -4.12
C ILE A 25 -10.15 -3.04 -3.71
N GLY A 26 -11.01 -3.16 -2.70
CA GLY A 26 -11.75 -2.02 -2.14
C GLY A 26 -10.81 -0.92 -1.63
N LEU A 27 -9.74 -1.29 -0.93
CA LEU A 27 -8.73 -0.35 -0.45
C LEU A 27 -7.97 0.31 -1.61
N LEU A 28 -7.59 -0.45 -2.65
CA LEU A 28 -6.96 0.10 -3.86
C LEU A 28 -7.86 1.12 -4.58
N LEU A 29 -9.17 0.85 -4.65
CA LEU A 29 -10.14 1.76 -5.25
C LEU A 29 -10.24 3.10 -4.51
N GLN A 30 -9.99 3.11 -3.20
CA GLN A 30 -9.94 4.33 -2.38
C GLN A 30 -8.60 5.06 -2.53
N GLN A 31 -7.48 4.35 -2.44
CA GLN A 31 -6.14 4.95 -2.40
C GLN A 31 -5.64 5.46 -3.76
N PHE A 32 -5.99 4.78 -4.86
CA PHE A 32 -5.44 5.13 -6.18
C PHE A 32 -5.82 6.54 -6.65
N PRO A 33 -7.08 7.01 -6.50
CA PRO A 33 -7.43 8.40 -6.75
C PRO A 33 -6.62 9.41 -5.92
N GLU A 34 -6.30 9.10 -4.66
CA GLU A 34 -5.51 9.99 -3.80
C GLU A 34 -4.08 10.15 -4.32
N LEU A 35 -3.45 9.05 -4.78
CA LEU A 35 -2.14 9.12 -5.44
C LEU A 35 -2.18 10.02 -6.69
N ALA A 36 -3.26 9.97 -7.46
CA ALA A 36 -3.41 10.81 -8.65
C ALA A 36 -3.58 12.30 -8.29
N VAL A 37 -4.26 12.61 -7.18
CA VAL A 37 -4.39 13.99 -6.67
C VAL A 37 -3.04 14.56 -6.25
N GLU A 38 -2.16 13.76 -5.66
CA GLU A 38 -0.80 14.18 -5.27
C GLU A 38 0.08 14.57 -6.47
N LEU A 39 -0.25 14.14 -7.69
CA LEU A 39 0.43 14.55 -8.93
C LEU A 39 -0.27 15.71 -9.65
N ALA A 40 -1.45 16.13 -9.23
CA ALA A 40 -2.17 17.24 -9.87
C ALA A 40 -1.42 18.56 -9.66
N PRO A 41 -1.24 19.41 -10.69
CA PRO A 41 -0.62 20.73 -10.53
C PRO A 41 -1.49 21.65 -9.65
N GLY A 42 -1.23 21.62 -8.33
CA GLY A 42 -1.60 22.65 -7.34
C GLY A 42 -3.06 22.70 -6.87
N ARG A 43 -3.28 22.43 -5.57
CA ARG A 43 -4.29 23.13 -4.72
C ARG A 43 -4.24 22.79 -3.22
N THR A 44 -3.12 22.38 -2.63
CA THR A 44 -3.01 22.36 -1.17
C THR A 44 -2.52 23.73 -0.70
N THR A 45 -3.42 24.54 -0.13
CA THR A 45 -3.04 25.71 0.66
C THR A 45 -2.03 25.26 1.72
N PRO A 46 -0.80 25.82 1.73
CA PRO A 46 0.19 25.40 2.70
C PRO A 46 -0.32 25.77 4.09
N SER A 47 -0.39 24.79 5.00
CA SER A 47 -0.47 25.07 6.44
C SER A 47 0.67 26.04 6.80
N PRO A 48 0.47 26.98 7.75
CA PRO A 48 1.49 27.93 8.13
C PRO A 48 2.66 27.18 8.75
N ARG A 49 3.65 26.87 7.90
CA ARG A 49 4.93 26.30 8.29
C ARG A 49 5.79 27.47 8.74
N PRO A 50 6.54 27.37 9.86
CA PRO A 50 7.50 28.40 10.24
C PRO A 50 8.41 28.68 9.05
N ALA A 51 8.65 29.96 8.79
CA ALA A 51 9.40 30.40 7.61
C ALA A 51 10.72 29.64 7.52
N PRO A 52 11.06 29.06 6.35
CA PRO A 52 12.35 28.42 6.18
C PRO A 52 13.46 29.44 6.46
N ALA A 53 14.55 28.97 7.09
CA ALA A 53 15.73 29.79 7.30
C ALA A 53 16.16 30.41 5.95
N PRO A 54 16.60 31.68 5.94
CA PRO A 54 17.03 32.31 4.70
C PRO A 54 18.11 31.46 4.03
N PRO A 55 18.06 31.28 2.70
CA PRO A 55 19.07 30.54 1.97
C PRO A 55 20.46 31.14 2.25
N SER A 56 21.49 30.30 2.17
CA SER A 56 22.87 30.80 2.25
C SER A 56 23.09 31.89 1.19
N ALA A 57 23.96 32.85 1.48
CA ALA A 57 24.21 33.99 0.57
C ALA A 57 24.61 33.53 -0.85
N ASP A 58 25.31 32.40 -0.94
CA ASP A 58 25.70 31.74 -2.19
C ASP A 58 24.49 31.20 -2.97
N LEU A 59 23.59 30.46 -2.30
CA LEU A 59 22.35 29.99 -2.91
C LEU A 59 21.45 31.16 -3.34
N ALA A 60 21.39 32.22 -2.55
CA ALA A 60 20.63 33.43 -2.87
C ALA A 60 21.20 34.21 -4.07
N ALA A 61 22.51 34.14 -4.32
CA ALA A 61 23.13 34.73 -5.51
C ALA A 61 22.78 33.91 -6.76
N ARG A 62 22.93 32.58 -6.70
CA ARG A 62 22.58 31.66 -7.81
C ARG A 62 21.11 31.77 -8.21
N LEU A 63 20.20 31.81 -7.24
CA LEU A 63 18.76 31.98 -7.49
C LEU A 63 18.40 33.33 -8.13
N ARG A 64 19.22 34.37 -7.96
CA ARG A 64 19.02 35.67 -8.62
C ARG A 64 19.49 35.63 -10.07
N GLU A 65 20.62 34.97 -10.31
CA GLU A 65 21.18 34.77 -11.64
C GLU A 65 20.26 33.92 -12.52
N GLU A 66 19.79 32.78 -12.01
CA GLU A 66 18.82 31.91 -12.70
C GLU A 66 17.51 32.63 -13.05
N ARG A 67 17.04 33.54 -12.17
CA ARG A 67 15.86 34.38 -12.45
C ARG A 67 16.09 35.37 -13.57
N ALA A 68 17.27 35.99 -13.61
CA ALA A 68 17.62 36.92 -14.67
C ALA A 68 17.69 36.22 -16.02
N GLU A 69 18.28 35.02 -16.06
CA GLU A 69 18.36 34.18 -17.26
C GLU A 69 16.98 33.71 -17.74
N ALA A 70 16.12 33.26 -16.83
CA ALA A 70 14.75 32.86 -17.14
C ALA A 70 13.90 34.01 -17.73
N LEU A 71 14.09 35.24 -17.23
CA LEU A 71 13.43 36.43 -17.77
C LEU A 71 13.89 36.77 -19.19
N LEU A 72 15.19 36.62 -19.47
CA LEU A 72 15.74 36.82 -20.82
C LEU A 72 15.21 35.77 -21.79
N LEU A 73 15.15 34.50 -21.39
CA LEU A 73 14.56 33.42 -22.19
C LEU A 73 13.07 33.64 -22.47
N GLN A 74 12.31 34.13 -21.49
CA GLN A 74 10.89 34.48 -21.67
C GLN A 74 10.69 35.63 -22.66
N GLN A 75 11.52 36.67 -22.57
CA GLN A 75 11.44 37.83 -23.48
C GLN A 75 11.85 37.45 -24.91
N ALA A 76 12.85 36.58 -25.07
CA ALA A 76 13.38 36.18 -26.38
C ALA A 76 12.49 35.16 -27.11
N HIS A 77 11.83 34.25 -26.39
CA HIS A 77 11.17 33.09 -27.00
C HIS A 77 9.68 32.96 -26.65
N GLY A 78 9.12 33.88 -25.85
CA GLY A 78 7.72 33.81 -25.40
C GLY A 78 7.41 32.60 -24.50
N LEU A 79 8.43 31.89 -24.02
CA LEU A 79 8.31 30.74 -23.14
C LEU A 79 8.31 31.23 -21.69
N VAL A 80 7.18 31.10 -20.99
CA VAL A 80 7.14 31.33 -19.54
C VAL A 80 7.94 30.22 -18.88
N ALA A 81 9.12 30.54 -18.34
CA ALA A 81 9.85 29.62 -17.50
C ALA A 81 8.94 29.21 -16.33
N PRO A 82 8.79 27.90 -16.03
CA PRO A 82 8.05 27.47 -14.85
C PRO A 82 8.63 28.21 -13.64
N GLY A 83 7.82 29.04 -12.98
CA GLY A 83 8.25 29.73 -11.77
C GLY A 83 8.81 28.69 -10.80
N HIS A 84 9.91 29.01 -10.12
CA HIS A 84 10.55 28.17 -9.10
C HIS A 84 9.66 28.04 -7.86
N SER A 85 8.54 27.37 -8.05
CA SER A 85 7.60 26.85 -7.07
C SER A 85 7.05 25.53 -7.63
N ALA A 86 7.89 24.77 -8.35
CA ALA A 86 7.69 23.34 -8.41
C ALA A 86 7.99 22.84 -6.99
N ALA A 87 6.94 22.65 -6.18
CA ALA A 87 7.03 21.70 -5.09
C ALA A 87 7.69 20.43 -5.66
N PRO A 88 8.67 19.83 -4.97
CA PRO A 88 9.45 18.73 -5.53
C PRO A 88 8.52 17.73 -6.21
N LEU A 89 8.67 17.52 -7.52
CA LEU A 89 7.92 16.49 -8.23
C LEU A 89 8.07 15.21 -7.41
N ARG A 90 6.96 14.69 -6.89
CA ARG A 90 6.98 13.51 -6.02
C ARG A 90 7.21 12.28 -6.89
N LEU A 91 8.44 12.13 -7.40
CA LEU A 91 8.84 11.08 -8.33
C LEU A 91 8.48 9.70 -7.79
N HIS A 92 8.64 9.48 -6.48
CA HIS A 92 8.23 8.24 -5.81
C HIS A 92 6.71 7.94 -5.93
N ILE A 93 5.85 8.97 -5.94
CA ILE A 93 4.41 8.80 -6.19
C ILE A 93 4.16 8.47 -7.66
N SER A 94 4.83 9.16 -8.58
CA SER A 94 4.73 8.85 -10.01
C SER A 94 5.18 7.42 -10.34
N ASP A 95 6.27 6.95 -9.73
CA ASP A 95 6.75 5.58 -9.90
C ASP A 95 5.78 4.58 -9.28
N THR A 96 5.22 4.90 -8.11
CA THR A 96 4.17 4.08 -7.49
C THR A 96 2.95 3.97 -8.40
N ILE A 97 2.49 5.06 -9.01
CA ILE A 97 1.35 5.01 -9.93
C ILE A 97 1.66 4.13 -11.14
N ARG A 98 2.88 4.20 -11.69
CA ARG A 98 3.30 3.35 -12.80
C ARG A 98 3.26 1.87 -12.39
N ASP A 99 3.91 1.51 -11.30
CA ASP A 99 3.96 0.14 -10.78
C ASP A 99 2.57 -0.45 -10.51
N ILE A 100 1.66 0.36 -9.95
CA ILE A 100 0.29 -0.08 -9.66
C ILE A 100 -0.53 -0.21 -10.95
N THR A 101 -0.31 0.68 -11.92
CA THR A 101 -0.97 0.58 -13.22
C THR A 101 -0.56 -0.70 -13.93
N ASP A 102 0.75 -0.97 -14.01
CA ASP A 102 1.28 -2.17 -14.66
C ASP A 102 0.82 -3.44 -13.92
N GLY A 103 0.95 -3.48 -12.59
CA GLY A 103 0.51 -4.62 -11.79
C GLY A 103 -0.99 -4.93 -11.92
N VAL A 104 -1.87 -3.93 -11.97
CA VAL A 104 -3.31 -4.16 -12.19
C VAL A 104 -3.60 -4.64 -13.60
N MET A 105 -2.88 -4.15 -14.62
CA MET A 105 -3.03 -4.67 -15.98
C MET A 105 -2.61 -6.14 -16.08
N GLU A 106 -1.42 -6.47 -15.57
CA GLU A 106 -0.87 -7.82 -15.58
C GLU A 106 -1.78 -8.79 -14.81
N LEU A 107 -2.29 -8.37 -13.65
CA LEU A 107 -3.22 -9.17 -12.85
C LEU A 107 -4.54 -9.43 -13.59
N GLU A 108 -5.15 -8.42 -14.23
CA GLU A 108 -6.38 -8.63 -15.00
C GLU A 108 -6.13 -9.59 -16.18
N GLU A 109 -4.99 -9.48 -16.86
CA GLU A 109 -4.62 -10.41 -17.94
C GLU A 109 -4.43 -11.83 -17.42
N ALA A 110 -3.69 -12.03 -16.33
CA ALA A 110 -3.48 -13.34 -15.73
C ALA A 110 -4.79 -14.00 -15.28
N ILE A 111 -5.70 -13.25 -14.64
CA ILE A 111 -7.03 -13.75 -14.24
C ILE A 111 -7.82 -14.20 -15.46
N ARG A 112 -7.86 -13.37 -16.51
CA ARG A 112 -8.66 -13.67 -17.71
C ARG A 112 -8.11 -14.87 -18.46
N ASP A 113 -6.80 -14.96 -18.62
CA ASP A 113 -6.16 -16.11 -19.25
C ASP A 113 -6.44 -17.40 -18.44
N ARG A 114 -6.36 -17.32 -17.10
CA ARG A 114 -6.66 -18.47 -16.22
C ARG A 114 -8.13 -18.91 -16.26
N LEU A 115 -9.06 -17.97 -16.38
CA LEU A 115 -10.50 -18.22 -16.49
C LEU A 115 -10.97 -18.48 -17.94
N GLY A 116 -10.07 -18.47 -18.93
CA GLY A 116 -10.41 -18.69 -20.33
C GLY A 116 -11.25 -17.58 -20.97
N LEU A 117 -11.17 -16.36 -20.44
CA LEU A 117 -11.95 -15.21 -20.89
C LEU A 117 -11.23 -14.43 -22.01
N PRO A 118 -11.96 -13.83 -22.96
CA PRO A 118 -11.35 -13.08 -24.06
C PRO A 118 -10.64 -11.81 -23.58
N ARG A 119 -9.63 -11.33 -24.29
CA ARG A 119 -8.97 -10.05 -23.97
C ARG A 119 -9.94 -8.87 -24.02
N VAL A 120 -9.78 -7.93 -23.10
CA VAL A 120 -10.63 -6.74 -22.97
C VAL A 120 -9.92 -5.48 -23.45
N ARG A 121 -10.72 -4.46 -23.79
CA ARG A 121 -10.22 -3.13 -24.13
C ARG A 121 -9.53 -2.48 -22.92
N ARG A 122 -8.50 -1.68 -23.20
CA ARG A 122 -7.82 -0.77 -22.26
C ARG A 122 -8.84 0.02 -21.43
N ALA A 123 -8.60 0.07 -20.13
CA ALA A 123 -9.41 0.77 -19.15
C ALA A 123 -8.51 1.36 -18.08
N SER A 124 -9.03 2.33 -17.32
CA SER A 124 -8.35 2.92 -16.16
C SER A 124 -8.19 1.90 -15.03
N VAL A 125 -7.23 2.11 -14.12
CA VAL A 125 -7.01 1.23 -12.96
C VAL A 125 -8.30 0.99 -12.15
N PRO A 126 -9.10 2.01 -11.78
CA PRO A 126 -10.36 1.75 -11.06
C PRO A 126 -11.37 0.92 -11.84
N GLU A 127 -11.45 1.08 -13.15
CA GLU A 127 -12.36 0.28 -13.98
C GLU A 127 -11.91 -1.19 -14.06
N ARG A 128 -10.59 -1.43 -14.22
CA ARG A 128 -10.03 -2.79 -14.21
C ARG A 128 -10.25 -3.48 -12.87
N LEU A 129 -10.00 -2.78 -11.77
CA LEU A 129 -10.26 -3.30 -10.41
C LEU A 129 -11.74 -3.68 -10.23
N ARG A 130 -12.69 -2.87 -10.69
CA ARG A 130 -14.12 -3.22 -10.65
C ARG A 130 -14.46 -4.44 -11.51
N ARG A 131 -13.79 -4.63 -12.66
CA ARG A 131 -13.94 -5.84 -13.47
C ARG A 131 -13.43 -7.08 -12.72
N ILE A 132 -12.29 -6.96 -12.04
CA ILE A 132 -11.74 -8.05 -11.22
C ILE A 132 -12.71 -8.41 -10.10
N VAL A 133 -13.34 -7.42 -9.44
CA VAL A 133 -14.41 -7.68 -8.44
C VAL A 133 -15.55 -8.51 -9.04
N GLY A 134 -15.97 -8.19 -10.27
CA GLY A 134 -17.00 -8.96 -10.98
C GLY A 134 -16.59 -10.39 -11.37
N LEU A 135 -15.34 -10.78 -11.17
CA LEU A 135 -14.82 -12.12 -11.45
C LEU A 135 -14.54 -12.93 -10.16
N LEU A 136 -14.81 -12.37 -8.98
CA LEU A 136 -14.44 -12.99 -7.70
C LEU A 136 -15.04 -14.37 -7.48
N ASP A 137 -16.26 -14.65 -7.95
CA ASP A 137 -16.85 -16.00 -7.85
C ASP A 137 -16.06 -17.03 -8.67
N GLY A 138 -15.64 -16.66 -9.88
CA GLY A 138 -14.80 -17.51 -10.72
C GLY A 138 -13.39 -17.68 -10.17
N ILE A 139 -12.85 -16.62 -9.55
CA ILE A 139 -11.57 -16.66 -8.84
C ILE A 139 -11.66 -17.59 -7.61
N ALA A 140 -12.73 -17.50 -6.83
CA ALA A 140 -12.95 -18.32 -5.64
C ALA A 140 -13.04 -19.82 -5.95
N ALA A 141 -13.46 -20.18 -7.17
CA ALA A 141 -13.50 -21.57 -7.63
C ALA A 141 -12.11 -22.17 -7.93
N ASP A 142 -11.06 -21.35 -8.08
CA ASP A 142 -9.67 -21.78 -8.24
C ASP A 142 -8.82 -21.27 -7.05
N PRO A 143 -8.51 -22.13 -6.06
CA PRO A 143 -7.78 -21.72 -4.86
C PRO A 143 -6.40 -21.12 -5.12
N VAL A 144 -5.69 -21.58 -6.16
CA VAL A 144 -4.36 -21.07 -6.52
C VAL A 144 -4.47 -19.67 -7.10
N LEU A 145 -5.45 -19.46 -7.99
CA LEU A 145 -5.75 -18.13 -8.52
C LEU A 145 -6.21 -17.19 -7.40
N ALA A 146 -7.09 -17.64 -6.51
CA ALA A 146 -7.58 -16.83 -5.39
C ALA A 146 -6.45 -16.37 -4.46
N ALA A 147 -5.50 -17.26 -4.13
CA ALA A 147 -4.31 -16.90 -3.35
C ALA A 147 -3.44 -15.87 -4.10
N HIS A 148 -3.17 -16.09 -5.39
CA HIS A 148 -2.40 -15.17 -6.21
C HIS A 148 -3.03 -13.77 -6.27
N VAL A 149 -4.33 -13.68 -6.55
CA VAL A 149 -5.05 -12.41 -6.63
C VAL A 149 -5.04 -11.67 -5.29
N ARG A 150 -5.25 -12.39 -4.18
CA ARG A 150 -5.14 -11.82 -2.83
C ARG A 150 -3.75 -11.24 -2.58
N ASP A 151 -2.69 -11.98 -2.89
CA ASP A 151 -1.32 -11.58 -2.59
C ASP A 151 -0.88 -10.39 -3.46
N GLU A 152 -1.28 -10.39 -4.73
CA GLU A 152 -1.01 -9.31 -5.68
C GLU A 152 -1.71 -8.00 -5.27
N THR A 153 -3.01 -8.07 -4.98
CA THR A 153 -3.81 -6.91 -4.56
C THR A 153 -3.35 -6.38 -3.20
N ARG A 154 -3.01 -7.25 -2.25
CA ARG A 154 -2.41 -6.87 -0.96
C ARG A 154 -1.07 -6.17 -1.15
N ARG A 155 -0.19 -6.67 -2.02
CA ARG A 155 1.12 -6.05 -2.30
C ARG A 155 0.94 -4.64 -2.84
N MET A 156 0.04 -4.46 -3.79
CA MET A 156 -0.27 -3.18 -4.41
C MET A 156 -0.86 -2.18 -3.40
N ALA A 157 -1.87 -2.59 -2.62
CA ALA A 157 -2.49 -1.71 -1.61
C ALA A 157 -1.47 -1.20 -0.58
N ARG A 158 -0.57 -2.07 -0.12
CA ARG A 158 0.51 -1.70 0.82
C ARG A 158 1.50 -0.72 0.21
N ARG A 159 1.76 -0.82 -1.10
CA ARG A 159 2.62 0.13 -1.80
C ARG A 159 1.94 1.50 -1.90
N CYS A 160 0.64 1.55 -2.22
CA CYS A 160 -0.14 2.78 -2.22
C CYS A 160 -0.12 3.48 -0.85
N ALA A 161 -0.42 2.75 0.23
CA ALA A 161 -0.40 3.30 1.60
C ALA A 161 0.96 3.92 1.97
N ARG A 162 2.07 3.23 1.66
CA ARG A 162 3.42 3.76 1.90
C ARG A 162 3.70 5.03 1.10
N ALA A 163 3.26 5.09 -0.16
CA ALA A 163 3.49 6.24 -1.02
C ALA A 163 2.64 7.46 -0.62
N LEU A 164 1.46 7.25 -0.05
CA LEU A 164 0.61 8.30 0.52
C LEU A 164 1.12 8.84 1.86
N GLY A 165 2.22 8.30 2.39
CA GLY A 165 2.76 8.71 3.69
C GLY A 165 1.91 8.25 4.87
N ASP A 166 1.02 7.28 4.64
CA ASP A 166 0.13 6.73 5.65
C ASP A 166 0.98 5.98 6.68
N THR A 167 1.27 6.67 7.78
CA THR A 167 1.91 6.08 8.95
C THR A 167 0.80 5.65 9.87
N GLU A 168 0.26 4.46 9.59
CA GLU A 168 -0.71 3.78 10.44
C GLU A 168 -0.38 3.98 11.91
N THR A 169 -1.39 4.30 12.72
CA THR A 169 -1.18 4.57 14.14
C THR A 169 -0.72 3.29 14.83
N VAL A 170 0.58 3.19 15.09
CA VAL A 170 1.16 2.00 15.71
C VAL A 170 1.02 2.07 17.22
N VAL A 171 0.20 1.20 17.79
CA VAL A 171 -0.04 1.13 19.24
C VAL A 171 0.89 0.10 19.87
N ARG A 172 1.50 0.42 21.01
CA ARG A 172 2.28 -0.56 21.77
C ARG A 172 1.36 -1.57 22.44
N VAL A 173 1.59 -2.85 22.19
CA VAL A 173 0.90 -3.93 22.90
C VAL A 173 1.68 -4.26 24.17
N SER A 174 0.96 -4.40 25.28
CA SER A 174 1.52 -4.90 26.54
C SER A 174 1.81 -6.40 26.43
N GLY A 175 2.96 -6.84 26.93
CA GLY A 175 3.38 -8.25 26.89
C GLY A 175 4.65 -8.49 26.08
N ARG A 176 5.07 -9.75 26.05
CA ARG A 176 6.25 -10.23 25.32
C ARG A 176 5.81 -11.03 24.11
N CYS A 177 6.60 -10.95 23.04
CA CYS A 177 6.38 -11.80 21.87
C CYS A 177 6.56 -13.27 22.25
N PRO A 178 5.62 -14.17 21.92
CA PRO A 178 5.71 -15.59 22.30
C PRO A 178 6.83 -16.36 21.60
N TRP A 179 7.46 -15.81 20.56
CA TRP A 179 8.56 -16.48 19.83
C TRP A 179 9.95 -15.98 20.19
N CYS A 180 10.13 -14.69 20.42
CA CYS A 180 11.44 -14.11 20.72
C CYS A 180 11.54 -13.46 22.10
N ASP A 181 10.48 -13.59 22.91
CA ASP A 181 10.34 -13.07 24.27
C ASP A 181 10.60 -11.54 24.42
N SER A 182 10.60 -10.81 23.30
CA SER A 182 10.92 -9.39 23.24
C SER A 182 9.67 -8.53 23.45
N VAL A 183 9.82 -7.36 24.09
CA VAL A 183 8.78 -6.33 24.27
C VAL A 183 8.62 -5.42 23.03
N SER A 184 8.55 -6.05 21.86
CA SER A 184 8.52 -5.43 20.54
C SER A 184 7.19 -5.63 19.81
N LEU A 185 6.13 -5.99 20.53
CA LEU A 185 4.80 -6.15 19.94
C LEU A 185 4.17 -4.79 19.66
N ARG A 186 3.54 -4.70 18.49
CA ARG A 186 2.86 -3.49 17.99
C ARG A 186 1.55 -3.89 17.34
N ALA A 187 0.49 -3.17 17.69
CA ALA A 187 -0.80 -3.24 17.05
C ALA A 187 -0.86 -2.19 15.93
N PHE A 188 -1.48 -2.61 14.85
CA PHE A 188 -1.70 -1.90 13.60
C PHE A 188 -3.23 -1.94 13.40
N PRO A 189 -3.97 -0.97 13.97
CA PRO A 189 -5.43 -0.99 14.04
C PRO A 189 -6.09 -0.95 12.67
N ASP A 190 -5.52 -0.20 11.73
CA ASP A 190 -6.05 -0.08 10.37
C ASP A 190 -5.91 -1.42 9.62
N ARG A 191 -4.95 -2.25 10.02
CA ARG A 191 -4.75 -3.64 9.53
C ARG A 191 -5.44 -4.70 10.37
N ALA A 192 -6.12 -4.32 11.46
CA ALA A 192 -6.66 -5.26 12.47
C ALA A 192 -5.62 -6.32 12.88
N ALA A 193 -4.37 -5.90 13.10
CA ALA A 193 -3.23 -6.81 13.22
C ALA A 193 -2.27 -6.47 14.36
N VAL A 194 -1.65 -7.49 14.94
CA VAL A 194 -0.50 -7.37 15.84
C VAL A 194 0.71 -8.02 15.18
N LEU A 195 1.90 -7.45 15.36
CA LEU A 195 3.16 -8.09 14.95
C LEU A 195 4.34 -7.72 15.84
N CYS A 196 5.35 -8.57 15.85
CA CYS A 196 6.61 -8.31 16.53
C CYS A 196 7.56 -7.53 15.60
N VAL A 197 7.97 -6.32 16.00
CA VAL A 197 8.89 -5.49 15.18
C VAL A 197 10.38 -5.84 15.35
N ASN A 198 10.71 -6.85 16.16
CA ASN A 198 12.10 -7.31 16.29
C ASN A 198 12.53 -7.98 14.98
N PRO A 199 13.57 -7.48 14.28
CA PRO A 199 13.99 -8.02 12.98
C PRO A 199 14.52 -9.46 13.04
N ALA A 200 14.98 -9.91 14.21
CA ALA A 200 15.44 -11.28 14.43
C ALA A 200 14.29 -12.25 14.76
N CYS A 201 13.06 -11.76 14.97
CA CYS A 201 11.94 -12.62 15.33
C CYS A 201 11.50 -13.47 14.14
N ARG A 202 11.33 -14.78 14.39
CA ARG A 202 10.77 -15.76 13.47
C ARG A 202 9.76 -16.60 14.22
N CYS A 203 8.64 -16.96 13.60
CA CYS A 203 7.67 -17.86 14.22
C CYS A 203 8.10 -19.33 14.09
N ALA A 204 7.40 -20.22 14.80
CA ALA A 204 7.64 -21.66 14.73
C ALA A 204 7.20 -22.30 13.40
N ASP A 205 6.35 -21.61 12.63
CA ASP A 205 5.91 -22.06 11.31
C ASP A 205 7.02 -21.79 10.26
N PRO A 206 7.59 -22.84 9.63
CA PRO A 206 8.65 -22.71 8.64
C PRO A 206 8.17 -22.13 7.30
N ASP A 207 6.88 -22.27 6.97
CA ASP A 207 6.32 -21.79 5.70
C ASP A 207 5.80 -20.35 5.82
N CYS A 208 5.90 -19.75 7.01
CA CYS A 208 5.57 -18.36 7.21
C CYS A 208 6.63 -17.46 6.58
N GLY A 209 6.20 -16.54 5.71
CA GLY A 209 7.09 -15.61 4.98
C GLY A 209 8.03 -14.77 5.85
N CYS A 210 7.91 -14.79 7.18
CA CYS A 210 8.87 -14.17 8.08
C CYS A 210 10.25 -14.83 8.01
N HIS A 211 10.34 -16.10 7.59
CA HIS A 211 11.61 -16.80 7.38
C HIS A 211 12.32 -16.40 6.09
N ASP A 212 11.56 -16.15 5.03
CA ASP A 212 12.11 -15.93 3.68
C ASP A 212 12.35 -14.46 3.34
N ASP A 213 11.55 -13.53 3.90
CA ASP A 213 11.65 -12.11 3.61
C ASP A 213 11.97 -11.29 4.89
N PRO A 214 13.16 -10.64 4.96
CA PRO A 214 13.52 -9.75 6.05
C PRO A 214 12.59 -8.55 6.26
N ALA A 215 11.74 -8.21 5.29
CA ALA A 215 10.69 -7.20 5.41
C ALA A 215 9.37 -7.76 5.96
N TYR A 216 9.16 -9.08 5.91
CA TYR A 216 7.94 -9.73 6.37
C TYR A 216 8.06 -10.15 7.83
N ARG A 217 6.99 -9.91 8.60
CA ARG A 217 6.88 -10.36 9.99
C ARG A 217 5.63 -11.20 10.13
N HIS A 218 5.71 -12.23 10.97
CA HIS A 218 4.51 -12.95 11.36
C HIS A 218 3.49 -11.94 11.90
N THR A 219 2.27 -12.05 11.41
CA THR A 219 1.17 -11.15 11.74
C THR A 219 0.07 -11.99 12.37
N TRP A 220 -0.41 -11.55 13.52
CA TRP A 220 -1.62 -12.07 14.15
C TRP A 220 -2.76 -11.16 13.78
N ASP A 221 -3.87 -11.72 13.35
CA ASP A 221 -5.10 -10.96 13.16
C ASP A 221 -5.76 -10.69 14.53
N GLU A 222 -6.66 -9.70 14.59
CA GLU A 222 -7.25 -9.16 15.83
C GLU A 222 -7.89 -10.25 16.72
N GLY A 223 -8.47 -11.29 16.10
CA GLY A 223 -9.07 -12.44 16.79
C GLY A 223 -8.07 -13.49 17.29
N GLU A 224 -6.88 -13.58 16.71
CA GLU A 224 -5.85 -14.55 17.13
C GLU A 224 -5.05 -14.06 18.34
N TRP A 225 -4.93 -12.72 18.48
CA TRP A 225 -4.21 -12.10 19.58
C TRP A 225 -5.01 -12.07 20.88
N SER A 226 -6.35 -12.19 20.83
CA SER A 226 -7.24 -11.95 21.98
C SER A 226 -7.04 -12.89 23.18
N HIS A 227 -6.18 -13.92 23.05
CA HIS A 227 -6.02 -15.01 24.02
C HIS A 227 -4.57 -15.49 24.25
N ARG A 228 -3.54 -14.65 24.08
CA ARG A 228 -2.14 -15.02 24.39
C ARG A 228 -1.46 -14.12 25.40
#